data_AF-A0AAD9X2L9-F1
#
_entry.id   AF-A0AAD9X2L9-F1
#
_cell.length_a   1.000
_cell.length_b   1.000
_cell.length_c   1.000
_cell.angle_alpha   90.00
_cell.angle_beta   90.00
_cell.angle_gamma   90.00
#
_symmetry.space_group_name_H-M   'P 1'
#
loop_
_entity.id
_entity.type
_entity.pdbx_description
1 polymer ?
#
loop_
_entity_poly.entity_id
_entity_poly.type
_entity_poly.pdbx_seq_one_letter_code
_entity_poly.pdbx_strand_id
1 'polypeptide(L)' 'MYFYYRQCKSQNAKAIPRCVVQVQLADSSGVLPATIFGENAKKFLDCSSKQLMENTSEDERVDIESLAHISSYK' A
#
# COMPACT_ATOMS: atom_id res chain seq x y z
N MET A 1 -5.82 -20.28 1.16
CA MET A 1 -4.61 -19.59 1.68
C MET A 1 -4.72 -19.47 3.19
N TYR A 2 -3.79 -20.05 3.94
CA TYR A 2 -3.78 -20.00 5.42
C TYR A 2 -2.71 -19.02 5.88
N PHE A 3 -3.08 -18.07 6.74
CA PHE A 3 -2.16 -17.11 7.32
C PHE A 3 -1.85 -17.50 8.76
N TYR A 4 -0.57 -17.53 9.09
CA TYR A 4 -0.09 -17.84 10.43
C TYR A 4 0.45 -16.58 11.10
N TYR A 5 -0.12 -16.20 12.24
CA TYR A 5 0.33 -15.06 13.01
C TYR A 5 1.16 -15.53 14.20
N ARG A 6 2.46 -15.21 14.21
CA ARG A 6 3.41 -15.70 15.22
C ARG A 6 3.18 -15.15 16.63
N GLN A 7 2.61 -13.96 16.78
CA GLN A 7 2.57 -13.25 18.07
C GLN A 7 1.28 -13.44 18.88
N CYS A 8 0.16 -13.85 18.28
CA CYS A 8 -1.06 -14.24 19.01
C CYS A 8 -1.30 -15.74 18.83
N LYS A 9 -1.40 -16.47 19.94
CA LYS A 9 -1.75 -17.90 19.98
C LYS A 9 -3.23 -18.19 19.63
N SER A 10 -3.94 -17.23 19.04
CA SER A 10 -5.33 -17.40 18.65
C SER A 10 -5.39 -18.15 17.31
N GLN A 11 -6.06 -19.31 17.31
CA GLN A 11 -6.23 -20.14 16.12
C GLN A 11 -7.22 -19.55 15.11
N ASN A 12 -7.94 -18.49 15.47
CA ASN A 12 -8.96 -17.83 14.64
C ASN A 12 -8.50 -16.45 14.14
N ALA A 13 -7.22 -16.32 13.76
CA ALA A 13 -6.70 -15.07 13.22
C ALA A 13 -7.17 -14.85 11.78
N LYS A 14 -8.03 -13.86 11.56
CA LYS A 14 -8.38 -13.39 10.22
C LYS A 14 -7.28 -12.48 9.70
N ALA A 15 -6.65 -12.83 8.58
CA ALA A 15 -5.71 -11.94 7.92
C ALA A 15 -6.43 -10.70 7.38
N ILE A 16 -5.90 -9.53 7.71
CA ILE A 16 -6.43 -8.25 7.25
C ILE A 16 -5.32 -7.57 6.43
N PRO A 17 -5.52 -7.34 5.13
CA PRO A 17 -4.51 -6.69 4.30
C PRO A 17 -4.32 -5.24 4.73
N ARG A 18 -3.08 -4.74 4.67
CA ARG A 18 -2.73 -3.34 4.97
C ARG A 18 -1.90 -2.75 3.85
N CYS A 19 -2.17 -1.49 3.50
CA CYS A 19 -1.41 -0.78 2.48
C CYS A 19 -0.03 -0.39 3.02
N VAL A 20 0.98 -0.56 2.16
CA VAL A 20 2.34 -0.06 2.35
C VAL A 20 2.75 0.55 1.02
N VAL A 21 3.22 1.80 1.05
CA VAL A 21 3.62 2.53 -0.15
C VAL A 21 5.03 3.03 0.04
N GLN A 22 5.90 2.73 -0.92
CA GLN A 22 7.23 3.28 -1.00
C GLN A 22 7.21 4.48 -1.94
N VAL A 23 7.73 5.61 -1.48
CA VAL A 23 7.78 6.86 -2.26
C VAL A 23 9.17 7.44 -2.25
N GLN A 24 9.49 8.21 -3.29
CA GLN A 24 10.68 9.05 -3.35
C GLN A 24 10.24 10.49 -3.15
N LEU A 25 10.63 11.11 -2.04
CA LEU A 25 10.38 12.53 -1.79
C LEU A 25 11.51 13.32 -2.45
N ALA A 26 11.20 14.28 -3.31
CA ALA A 26 12.21 15.07 -4.02
C ALA A 26 11.96 16.57 -3.84
N ASP A 27 13.02 17.32 -3.61
CA ASP A 27 13.03 18.78 -3.63
C ASP A 27 14.32 19.29 -4.30
N SER A 28 14.57 20.61 -4.24
CA SER A 28 15.79 21.20 -4.83
C SER A 28 17.10 20.76 -4.15
N SER A 29 17.03 20.15 -2.97
CA SER A 29 18.19 19.68 -2.20
C SER A 29 18.52 18.21 -2.46
N GLY A 30 17.57 17.41 -2.94
CA GLY A 30 17.81 16.02 -3.32
C GLY A 30 16.59 15.12 -3.24
N VAL A 31 16.84 13.83 -3.09
CA VAL A 31 15.81 12.78 -3.02
C VAL A 31 15.95 11.98 -1.73
N LEU A 32 14.83 11.75 -1.04
CA LEU A 32 14.73 10.98 0.19
C LEU A 32 13.71 9.84 0.01
N PRO A 33 14.13 8.56 0.07
CA PRO A 33 13.21 7.44 0.08
C PRO A 33 12.42 7.41 1.40
N ALA A 34 11.11 7.24 1.32
CA ALA A 34 10.22 7.12 2.46
C ALA A 34 9.21 5.99 2.28
N THR A 35 8.64 5.50 3.39
CA THR A 35 7.59 4.49 3.38
C THR A 35 6.39 4.97 4.18
N ILE A 36 5.20 4.90 3.58
CA ILE A 36 3.93 5.26 4.18
C ILE A 36 3.19 3.96 4.54
N PHE A 37 2.64 3.89 5.76
CA PHE A 37 1.97 2.71 6.28
C PHE A 37 0.50 2.97 6.61
N GLY A 38 -0.32 1.91 6.53
CA GLY A 38 -1.65 1.88 7.13
C GLY A 38 -2.65 2.84 6.50
N GLU A 39 -3.37 3.61 7.32
CA GLU A 39 -4.41 4.54 6.85
C GLU A 39 -3.83 5.68 6.00
N ASN A 40 -2.63 6.16 6.31
CA ASN A 40 -1.98 7.20 5.50
C ASN A 40 -1.68 6.69 4.09
N ALA A 41 -1.27 5.42 3.96
CA ALA A 41 -1.03 4.79 2.67
C ALA A 41 -2.33 4.60 1.87
N LYS A 42 -3.44 4.23 2.54
CA LYS A 42 -4.76 4.15 1.89
C LYS A 42 -5.22 5.51 1.36
N LYS A 43 -5.10 6.56 2.18
CA LYS A 43 -5.43 7.93 1.77
C LYS A 43 -4.56 8.42 0.62
N PHE A 44 -3.26 8.10 0.67
CA PHE A 44 -2.32 8.47 -0.37
C PHE A 44 -2.66 7.81 -1.72
N LEU A 45 -3.10 6.54 -1.71
CA LEU A 45 -3.50 5.81 -2.91
C LEU A 45 -4.96 6.02 -3.33
N ASP A 46 -5.77 6.69 -2.49
CA ASP A 46 -7.23 6.74 -2.58
C ASP A 46 -7.90 5.36 -2.81
N CYS A 47 -7.30 4.31 -2.23
CA CYS A 47 -7.69 2.93 -2.48
C CYS A 47 -7.53 2.07 -1.23
N SER A 48 -8.49 1.18 -0.97
CA SER A 48 -8.42 0.27 0.17
C SER A 48 -7.46 -0.91 -0.09
N SER A 49 -6.90 -1.47 0.97
CA SER A 49 -6.00 -2.62 0.88
C SER A 49 -6.63 -3.87 0.26
N LYS A 50 -7.97 -4.00 0.34
CA LYS A 50 -8.69 -5.08 -0.32
C LYS A 50 -8.78 -4.86 -1.82
N GLN A 51 -9.15 -3.65 -2.24
CA GLN A 51 -9.24 -3.28 -3.65
C GLN A 51 -7.87 -3.42 -4.33
N LEU A 52 -6.79 -2.99 -3.68
CA LEU A 52 -5.43 -3.24 -4.18
C LEU A 52 -5.19 -4.73 -4.39
N MET A 53 -5.47 -5.57 -3.38
CA MET A 53 -5.25 -7.01 -3.46
C MET A 53 -6.12 -7.71 -4.53
N GLU A 54 -7.33 -7.22 -4.78
CA GLU A 54 -8.25 -7.75 -5.79
C GLU A 54 -7.86 -7.31 -7.21
N ASN A 55 -7.24 -6.13 -7.35
CA ASN A 55 -6.87 -5.54 -8.64
C ASN A 55 -5.40 -5.79 -9.03
N THR A 56 -4.62 -6.47 -8.19
CA THR A 56 -3.22 -6.83 -8.49
C THR A 56 -3.15 -8.31 -8.85
N SER A 57 -2.79 -8.64 -10.09
CA SER A 57 -2.42 -10.02 -10.46
C SER A 57 -0.98 -10.31 -10.00
N GLU A 58 -0.62 -11.59 -9.80
CA GLU A 58 0.68 -12.01 -9.19
C GLU A 58 1.93 -11.52 -9.94
N ASP A 59 1.81 -10.99 -11.16
CA ASP A 59 2.93 -10.60 -12.03
C ASP A 59 2.92 -9.11 -12.45
N GLU A 60 1.91 -8.33 -12.07
CA GLU A 60 1.76 -6.96 -12.56
C GLU A 60 2.25 -5.92 -11.55
N ARG A 61 3.26 -5.15 -11.96
CA ARG A 61 3.54 -3.84 -11.37
C ARG A 61 2.32 -2.99 -11.58
N VAL A 62 1.45 -2.89 -10.58
CA VAL A 62 0.28 -2.02 -10.69
C VAL A 62 0.78 -0.60 -10.79
N ASP A 63 0.50 0.03 -11.93
CA ASP A 63 0.86 1.41 -12.15
C ASP A 63 0.06 2.26 -11.15
N ILE A 64 0.75 2.80 -10.16
CA ILE A 64 0.13 3.57 -9.08
C ILE A 64 -0.57 4.80 -9.67
N GLU A 65 -0.13 5.30 -10.83
CA GLU A 65 -0.79 6.39 -11.56
C GLU A 65 -2.21 6.05 -12.03
N SER A 66 -2.49 4.77 -12.29
CA SER A 66 -3.84 4.30 -12.66
C SER A 66 -4.78 4.13 -11.47
N LEU A 67 -4.22 3.97 -10.26
CA LEU A 67 -4.97 3.71 -9.02
C LEU A 67 -5.16 4.96 -8.18
N ALA A 68 -4.09 5.74 -8.06
CA ALA A 68 -4.11 6.98 -7.36
C ALA A 68 -4.58 8.04 -8.34
N HIS A 69 -5.76 8.62 -8.11
CA HIS A 69 -6.10 9.95 -8.58
C HIS A 69 -5.13 10.94 -7.89
N ILE A 70 -3.84 10.87 -8.22
CA ILE A 70 -2.86 11.86 -7.82
C ILE A 70 -3.29 13.08 -8.62
N SER A 71 -4.09 13.94 -7.96
CA SER A 71 -4.37 15.27 -8.47
C SER A 71 -3.01 15.89 -8.74
N SER A 72 -2.67 15.99 -10.03
CA SER A 72 -1.50 16.72 -10.48
C SER A 72 -1.68 18.13 -9.95
N TYR A 73 -1.01 18.43 -8.83
CA TYR A 73 -0.87 19.81 -8.39
C TYR A 73 0.07 20.44 -9.40
N LYS A 74 -0.57 21.13 -10.34
CA LYS A 74 0.04 21.94 -11.36
C LYS A 74 0.72 23.15 -10.74
#